data_AF-A0A4P9XPQ1-F1
#
_entry.id   AF-A0A4P9XPQ1-F1
#
_cell.length_a   1.000
_cell.length_b   1.000
_cell.length_c   1.000
_cell.angle_alpha   90.00
_cell.angle_beta   90.00
_cell.angle_gamma   90.00
#
_symmetry.space_group_name_H-M   'P 1'
#
loop_
_entity.id
_entity.type
_entity.pdbx_description
1 polymer ?
#
loop_
_entity_poly.entity_id
_entity_poly.type
_entity_poly.pdbx_seq_one_letter_code
_entity_poly.pdbx_strand_id
1 'polypeptide(L)'
;IPDALTDHYLARAGLECEDVRIKRLLALAAQKFISDVATDAYQYCKIRQQGNRDKRKERRTVLTMEDLSAALGEHGINVRKPEYYL
;
A
#
# COMPACT_ATOMS: atom_id res chain seq x y z
N ILE A 1 -5.05 -11.18 6.94
CA ILE A 1 -5.02 -11.92 5.65
C ILE A 1 -5.44 -13.36 5.92
N PRO A 2 -6.37 -13.97 5.17
CA PRO A 2 -6.83 -15.35 5.42
C PRO A 2 -5.72 -16.40 5.25
N ASP A 3 -5.73 -17.43 6.10
CA ASP A 3 -4.69 -18.47 6.11
C ASP A 3 -4.56 -19.19 4.75
N ALA A 4 -5.68 -19.48 4.08
CA ALA A 4 -5.70 -20.10 2.75
C ALA A 4 -4.98 -19.28 1.65
N LEU A 5 -5.01 -17.93 1.77
CA LEU A 5 -4.32 -17.06 0.80
C LEU A 5 -2.80 -17.09 1.05
N THR A 6 -2.40 -17.06 2.32
CA THR A 6 -1.00 -17.22 2.71
C THR A 6 -0.45 -18.55 2.22
N ASP A 7 -1.21 -19.65 2.37
CA ASP A 7 -0.82 -20.98 1.90
C ASP A 7 -0.60 -21.03 0.39
N HIS A 8 -1.50 -20.44 -0.38
CA HIS A 8 -1.35 -20.36 -1.83
C HIS A 8 -0.09 -19.59 -2.26
N TYR A 9 0.21 -18.45 -1.62
CA TYR A 9 1.42 -17.68 -1.96
C TYR A 9 2.71 -18.33 -1.46
N LEU A 10 2.68 -19.01 -0.31
CA LEU A 10 3.81 -19.78 0.20
C LEU A 10 4.16 -20.96 -0.71
N ALA A 11 3.16 -21.75 -1.11
CA ALA A 11 3.32 -22.84 -2.06
C ALA A 11 3.86 -22.33 -3.41
N ARG A 12 3.34 -21.20 -3.91
CA ARG A 12 3.85 -20.56 -5.14
C ARG A 12 5.31 -20.10 -5.03
N ALA A 13 5.74 -19.69 -3.84
CA ALA A 13 7.13 -19.32 -3.57
C ALA A 13 8.05 -20.54 -3.33
N GLY A 14 7.51 -21.76 -3.32
CA GLY A 14 8.24 -22.99 -3.03
C GLY A 14 8.49 -23.24 -1.54
N LEU A 15 7.77 -22.54 -0.65
CA LEU A 15 7.86 -22.73 0.80
C LEU A 15 6.65 -23.52 1.31
N GLU A 16 6.87 -24.78 1.66
CA GLU A 16 5.90 -25.57 2.42
C GLU A 16 6.18 -25.40 3.92
N CYS A 17 5.20 -24.91 4.66
CA CYS A 17 5.29 -24.76 6.11
C CYS A 17 4.00 -25.28 6.72
N GLU A 18 4.10 -26.17 7.70
CA GLU A 18 2.92 -26.67 8.43
C GLU A 18 2.58 -25.80 9.65
N ASP A 19 3.54 -25.01 10.14
CA ASP A 19 3.35 -24.19 11.34
C ASP A 19 2.48 -22.96 11.04
N VAL A 20 1.26 -22.98 11.58
CA VAL A 20 0.28 -21.89 11.45
C VAL A 20 0.81 -20.55 11.97
N ARG A 21 1.73 -20.56 12.94
CA ARG A 21 2.29 -19.34 13.54
C ARG A 21 3.18 -18.61 12.56
N ILE A 22 3.96 -19.33 11.76
CA ILE A 22 4.85 -18.75 10.74
C ILE A 22 4.01 -18.15 9.60
N LYS A 23 2.98 -18.87 9.15
CA LYS A 23 2.01 -18.37 8.17
C LYS A 23 1.37 -17.06 8.64
N ARG A 24 0.90 -17.03 9.89
CA ARG A 24 0.28 -15.83 10.47
C ARG A 24 1.27 -14.70 10.69
N LEU A 25 2.52 -15.01 11.06
CA LEU A 25 3.57 -14.00 11.18
C LEU A 25 3.85 -13.34 9.82
N LEU A 26 4.00 -14.12 8.75
CA LEU A 26 4.20 -13.59 7.40
C LEU A 26 3.00 -12.75 6.95
N ALA A 27 1.77 -13.23 7.21
CA ALA A 27 0.55 -12.50 6.94
C ALA A 27 0.50 -11.15 7.68
N LEU A 28 0.90 -11.11 8.96
CA LEU A 28 0.97 -9.89 9.75
C LEU A 28 2.05 -8.94 9.22
N ALA A 29 3.21 -9.46 8.84
CA ALA A 29 4.29 -8.65 8.26
C ALA A 29 3.85 -7.99 6.94
N ALA A 30 3.22 -8.75 6.04
CA ALA A 30 2.66 -8.22 4.79
C ALA A 30 1.56 -7.19 5.06
N GLN A 31 0.67 -7.46 6.03
CA GLN A 31 -0.37 -6.52 6.43
C GLN A 31 0.21 -5.22 7.01
N LYS A 32 1.25 -5.31 7.84
CA LYS A 32 1.94 -4.13 8.38
C LYS A 32 2.58 -3.33 7.25
N PHE A 33 3.30 -3.99 6.35
CA PHE A 33 3.95 -3.33 5.22
C PHE A 33 2.96 -2.51 4.37
N ILE A 34 1.82 -3.10 3.99
CA ILE A 34 0.78 -2.37 3.24
C ILE A 34 0.16 -1.24 4.07
N SER A 35 0.02 -1.43 5.38
CA SER A 35 -0.50 -0.40 6.29
C SER A 35 0.45 0.80 6.40
N ASP A 36 1.77 0.57 6.43
CA ASP A 36 2.79 1.62 6.46
C ASP A 36 2.71 2.44 5.14
N VAL A 37 2.75 1.77 3.98
CA VAL A 37 2.62 2.40 2.65
C VAL A 37 1.33 3.24 2.53
N ALA A 38 0.20 2.71 3.00
CA ALA A 38 -1.08 3.43 2.97
C ALA A 38 -1.08 4.66 3.88
N THR A 39 -0.39 4.57 5.03
CA THR A 39 -0.23 5.68 5.97
C THR A 39 0.62 6.80 5.36
N ASP A 40 1.71 6.45 4.68
CA ASP A 40 2.57 7.41 4.01
C ASP A 40 1.85 8.07 2.83
N ALA A 41 1.16 7.29 1.99
CA ALA A 41 0.33 7.84 0.92
C ALA A 41 -0.77 8.78 1.46
N TYR A 42 -1.34 8.49 2.63
CA TYR A 42 -2.30 9.38 3.29
C TYR A 42 -1.66 10.69 3.77
N GLN A 43 -0.41 10.66 4.26
CA GLN A 43 0.36 11.85 4.62
C GLN A 43 0.59 12.74 3.39
N TYR A 44 1.04 12.16 2.28
CA TYR A 44 1.20 12.86 1.00
C TYR A 44 -0.10 13.51 0.53
N CYS A 45 -1.22 12.76 0.59
CA CYS A 45 -2.54 13.26 0.24
C CYS A 45 -2.95 14.46 1.12
N LYS A 46 -2.69 14.40 2.43
CA LYS A 46 -2.96 15.49 3.37
C LYS A 46 -2.15 16.74 3.08
N ILE A 47 -0.84 16.61 2.85
CA ILE A 47 0.04 17.75 2.57
C ILE A 47 -0.43 18.46 1.30
N ARG A 48 -0.74 17.69 0.25
CA ARG A 48 -1.27 18.22 -1.01
C ARG A 48 -2.61 18.94 -0.83
N GLN A 49 -3.51 18.40 -0.02
CA GLN A 49 -4.82 19.03 0.25
C GLN A 49 -4.73 20.28 1.14
N GLN A 50 -3.73 20.40 2.01
CA GLN A 50 -3.55 21.57 2.89
C GLN A 50 -3.29 22.87 2.12
N GLY A 51 -2.73 22.79 0.91
CA GLY A 51 -2.52 23.95 0.03
C GLY A 51 -3.82 24.58 -0.51
N ASN A 52 -4.97 23.89 -0.39
CA ASN A 52 -6.23 24.32 -0.99
C ASN A 52 -7.31 24.51 0.09
N ARG A 53 -7.21 25.64 0.79
CA ARG A 53 -7.99 25.99 2.00
C ARG A 53 -9.47 26.25 1.75
N ASP A 54 -9.85 26.62 0.53
CA ASP A 54 -11.21 27.12 0.22
C ASP A 54 -12.31 26.03 0.20
N LYS A 55 -11.95 24.74 0.20
CA LYS A 55 -12.93 23.63 0.08
C LYS A 55 -12.75 22.53 1.13
N ARG A 56 -12.29 22.87 2.32
CA ARG A 56 -11.92 21.89 3.37
C ARG A 56 -13.10 21.08 3.92
N LYS A 57 -14.33 21.59 3.83
CA LYS A 57 -15.52 20.97 4.47
C LYS A 57 -16.18 19.88 3.63
N GLU A 58 -15.83 19.75 2.34
CA GLU A 58 -16.54 18.89 1.38
C GLU A 58 -15.62 17.89 0.65
N ARG A 59 -14.31 17.92 0.92
CA ARG A 59 -13.34 17.04 0.26
C ARG A 59 -13.29 15.66 0.91
N ARG A 60 -13.70 14.63 0.17
CA ARG A 60 -13.34 13.24 0.47
C ARG A 60 -11.87 13.01 0.20
N THR A 61 -11.20 12.28 1.09
CA THR A 61 -9.86 11.76 0.83
C THR A 61 -9.95 10.65 -0.21
N VAL A 62 -9.13 10.75 -1.25
CA VAL A 62 -9.03 9.75 -2.33
C VAL A 62 -7.57 9.35 -2.45
N LEU A 63 -7.29 8.05 -2.50
CA LEU A 63 -5.96 7.54 -2.80
C LEU A 63 -5.67 7.75 -4.28
N THR A 64 -4.71 8.61 -4.61
CA THR A 64 -4.35 8.93 -6.00
C THR A 64 -3.00 8.33 -6.39
N MET A 65 -2.76 8.17 -7.70
CA MET A 65 -1.49 7.67 -8.22
C MET A 65 -0.30 8.56 -7.84
N GLU A 66 -0.51 9.86 -7.73
CA GLU A 66 0.53 10.82 -7.32
C GLU A 66 0.97 10.56 -5.87
N ASP A 67 0.02 10.48 -4.92
CA ASP A 67 0.33 10.23 -3.51
C ASP A 67 0.96 8.84 -3.32
N LEU A 68 0.44 7.83 -4.02
CA LEU A 68 0.94 6.46 -3.95
C LEU A 68 2.33 6.32 -4.57
N SER A 69 2.59 6.97 -5.70
CA SER A 69 3.91 6.93 -6.34
C SER A 69 4.96 7.63 -5.48
N ALA A 70 4.61 8.70 -4.79
CA ALA A 70 5.51 9.37 -3.85
C ALA A 70 5.86 8.44 -2.67
N ALA A 71 4.85 7.83 -2.03
CA ALA A 71 5.05 6.88 -0.93
C ALA A 71 5.89 5.67 -1.35
N LEU A 72 5.59 5.07 -2.51
CA LEU A 72 6.35 3.93 -3.03
C LEU A 72 7.80 4.29 -3.41
N GLY A 73 8.04 5.54 -3.81
CA GLY A 73 9.37 6.05 -4.11
C GLY A 73 10.31 6.00 -2.90
N GLU A 74 9.81 6.26 -1.69
CA GLU A 74 10.59 6.13 -0.44
C GLU A 74 10.98 4.68 -0.14
N HIS A 75 10.18 3.72 -0.59
CA HIS A 75 10.48 2.29 -0.52
C HIS A 75 11.31 1.78 -1.71
N GLY A 76 11.82 2.66 -2.57
CA GLY A 76 12.66 2.30 -3.71
C GLY A 76 11.88 1.78 -4.93
N ILE A 77 10.56 1.93 -4.97
CA ILE A 77 9.69 1.47 -6.06
C ILE A 77 9.33 2.65 -6.95
N ASN A 78 9.78 2.62 -8.21
CA ASN A 78 9.50 3.67 -9.20
C ASN A 78 8.25 3.34 -10.03
N VAL A 79 7.14 4.03 -9.77
CA VAL A 79 5.89 3.89 -10.52
C VAL A 79 5.75 5.04 -11.52
N ARG A 80 6.00 4.77 -12.81
CA ARG A 80 5.80 5.77 -13.88
C ARG A 80 4.57 5.41 -14.69
N LYS A 81 3.42 6.00 -14.33
CA LYS A 81 2.20 5.90 -15.13
C LYS A 81 2.04 7.18 -15.97
N PRO A 82 2.07 7.12 -17.31
CA PRO A 82 1.80 8.28 -18.15
C PRO A 82 0.32 8.67 -18.02
N GLU A 83 0.02 9.97 -18.15
CA GLU A 83 -1.35 10.49 -18.06
C GLU A 83 -2.20 10.10 -19.28
N TYR A 84 -1.57 9.92 -20.43
CA TYR A 84 -2.19 9.49 -21.67
C TYR A 84 -1.26 8.57 -22.46
N TYR A 85 -1.83 7.68 -23.27
CA TYR A 85 -1.11 6.95 -24.31
C TYR A 85 -1.18 7.77 -25.60
N LEU A 86 -0.04 7.97 -26.28
CA LEU A 86 0.02 8.56 -27.61
C LEU A 86 -0.46 7.57 -28.67
#